data_AF-A0A7X8J9X1-F1
#
_entry.id   AF-A0A7X8J9X1-F1
#
_cell.length_a   1.000
_cell.length_b   1.000
_cell.length_c   1.000
_cell.angle_alpha   90.00
_cell.angle_beta   90.00
_cell.angle_gamma   90.00
#
_symmetry.space_group_name_H-M   'P 1'
#
loop_
_entity.id
_entity.type
_entity.pdbx_description
1 polymer ?
#
loop_
_entity_poly.entity_id
_entity_poly.type
_entity_poly.pdbx_seq_one_letter_code
_entity_poly.pdbx_strand_id
1 'polypeptide(L)'
;MIDNEKYQVDSALTENILRKLELSGLRMTVQRRHIIEILTSSQCTTPKELWYEAKQFVPDLGIATVYRLIKRLEQIGVISKARNLGMQKVEPKLGTVTDSKGRRVLNTSNQDELSNIIKQGLIARGSITQFNNVELSLVGDKINITIS
;
A
#
# COMPACT_ATOMS: atom_id res chain seq x y z
N MET A 1 23.56 22.21 -15.78
CA MET A 1 23.49 21.35 -14.59
C MET A 1 22.37 21.92 -13.76
N ILE A 2 21.21 21.24 -13.72
CA ILE A 2 20.07 21.67 -12.91
C ILE A 2 20.11 20.78 -11.68
N ASP A 3 20.09 21.43 -10.53
CA ASP A 3 20.26 20.85 -9.21
C ASP A 3 19.25 19.73 -8.95
N ASN A 4 19.80 18.54 -8.68
CA ASN A 4 19.11 17.41 -8.07
C ASN A 4 18.77 17.79 -6.63
N GLU A 5 17.74 18.62 -6.43
CA GLU A 5 17.13 18.76 -5.11
C GLU A 5 16.56 17.39 -4.71
N LYS A 6 17.26 16.77 -3.75
CA LYS A 6 16.93 15.50 -3.13
C LYS A 6 15.47 15.49 -2.72
N TYR A 7 14.65 14.75 -3.47
CA TYR A 7 13.46 14.15 -2.90
C TYR A 7 13.86 13.42 -1.61
N GLN A 8 13.29 13.81 -0.48
CA GLN A 8 13.41 13.02 0.75
C GLN A 8 12.64 11.72 0.51
N VAL A 9 13.35 10.72 -0.01
CA VAL A 9 12.83 9.37 -0.21
C VAL A 9 12.52 8.82 1.18
N ASP A 10 11.25 8.51 1.46
CA ASP A 10 10.91 7.61 2.55
C ASP A 10 11.42 6.21 2.15
N SER A 11 12.70 5.96 2.49
CA SER A 11 13.41 4.77 2.02
C SER A 11 12.80 3.49 2.58
N ALA A 12 12.15 3.56 3.75
CA ALA A 12 11.47 2.44 4.35
C ALA A 12 10.18 2.09 3.58
N LEU A 13 9.37 3.08 3.20
CA LEU A 13 8.17 2.84 2.39
C LEU A 13 8.54 2.29 1.00
N THR A 14 9.53 2.89 0.36
CA THR A 14 10.02 2.48 -0.97
C THR A 14 10.47 1.03 -0.98
N GLU A 15 11.31 0.63 -0.02
CA GLU A 15 11.84 -0.73 0.05
C GLU A 15 10.75 -1.77 0.37
N ASN A 16 9.78 -1.41 1.21
CA ASN A 16 8.63 -2.28 1.48
C ASN A 16 7.78 -2.53 0.22
N ILE A 17 7.54 -1.49 -0.58
CA ILE A 17 6.76 -1.62 -1.83
C ILE A 17 7.50 -2.47 -2.84
N LEU A 18 8.81 -2.24 -2.99
CA LEU A 18 9.67 -3.04 -3.87
C LEU A 18 9.63 -4.51 -3.47
N ARG A 19 9.80 -4.81 -2.17
CA ARG A 19 9.71 -6.18 -1.65
C ARG A 19 8.35 -6.82 -1.93
N LYS A 20 7.23 -6.11 -1.69
CA LYS A 20 5.88 -6.63 -1.98
C LYS A 20 5.69 -6.90 -3.48
N LEU A 21 6.22 -6.05 -4.36
CA LEU A 21 6.16 -6.25 -5.80
C LEU A 21 7.01 -7.45 -6.25
N GLU A 22 8.20 -7.63 -5.70
CA GLU A 22 9.05 -8.79 -5.98
C GLU A 22 8.38 -10.10 -5.53
N LEU A 23 7.83 -10.13 -4.32
CA LEU A 23 7.07 -11.27 -3.80
C LEU A 23 5.82 -11.58 -4.64
N SER A 24 5.25 -10.57 -5.31
CA SER A 24 4.13 -10.75 -6.25
C SER A 24 4.54 -11.28 -7.63
N GLY A 25 5.85 -11.50 -7.87
CA GLY A 25 6.40 -12.00 -9.12
C GLY A 25 6.75 -10.93 -10.15
N LEU A 26 6.78 -9.65 -9.77
CA LEU A 26 7.21 -8.58 -10.68
C LEU A 26 8.74 -8.46 -10.68
N ARG A 27 9.38 -8.71 -11.83
CA ARG A 27 10.83 -8.50 -11.99
C ARG A 27 11.19 -7.02 -11.77
N MET A 28 11.95 -6.73 -10.73
CA MET A 28 12.49 -5.39 -10.51
C MET A 28 13.65 -5.07 -11.45
N THR A 29 13.52 -3.95 -12.14
CA THR A 29 14.53 -3.38 -13.04
C THR A 29 14.83 -1.97 -12.56
N VAL A 30 15.99 -1.42 -12.95
CA VAL A 30 16.37 -0.05 -12.58
C VAL A 30 15.27 0.97 -12.94
N GLN A 31 14.67 0.84 -14.13
CA GLN A 31 13.56 1.69 -14.56
C GLN A 31 12.35 1.60 -13.63
N ARG A 32 11.93 0.39 -13.24
CA ARG A 32 10.78 0.22 -12.33
C ARG A 32 11.06 0.79 -10.94
N ARG A 33 12.31 0.67 -10.46
CA ARG A 33 12.73 1.23 -9.18
C ARG A 33 12.60 2.76 -9.18
N HIS A 34 13.09 3.45 -10.22
CA HIS A 34 12.94 4.90 -10.33
C HIS A 34 11.47 5.36 -10.39
N ILE A 35 10.61 4.63 -11.10
CA ILE A 35 9.18 4.98 -11.14
C ILE A 35 8.56 4.85 -9.73
N ILE A 36 8.95 3.84 -8.95
CA ILE A 36 8.45 3.62 -7.59
C ILE A 36 9.00 4.69 -6.64
N GLU A 37 10.29 5.03 -6.73
CA GLU A 37 10.91 6.11 -5.96
C GLU A 37 10.15 7.43 -6.15
N ILE A 38 9.91 7.82 -7.41
CA ILE A 38 9.13 9.03 -7.75
C ILE A 38 7.71 8.92 -7.20
N LEU A 39 7.04 7.78 -7.35
CA LEU A 39 5.70 7.57 -6.83
C LEU A 39 5.63 7.69 -5.30
N THR A 40 6.67 7.26 -4.58
CA THR A 40 6.75 7.37 -3.12
C THR A 40 7.18 8.74 -2.62
N SER A 41 7.91 9.52 -3.43
CA SER A 41 8.49 10.79 -3.02
C SER A 41 7.79 12.03 -3.56
N SER A 42 7.01 11.88 -4.63
CA SER A 42 6.27 12.98 -5.27
C SER A 42 4.88 13.14 -4.65
N GLN A 43 4.34 14.35 -4.77
CA GLN A 43 2.92 14.63 -4.47
C GLN A 43 2.03 14.35 -5.69
N CYS A 44 2.47 13.45 -6.59
CA CYS A 44 1.65 13.05 -7.72
C CYS A 44 0.27 12.61 -7.21
N THR A 45 -0.78 13.10 -7.85
CA THR A 45 -2.16 12.72 -7.56
C THR A 45 -2.73 11.87 -8.69
N THR A 46 -2.18 11.99 -9.90
CA THR A 46 -2.69 11.29 -11.09
C THR A 46 -1.62 10.45 -11.82
N PRO A 47 -2.01 9.35 -12.50
CA PRO A 47 -1.10 8.55 -13.33
C PRO A 47 -0.34 9.36 -14.39
N LYS A 48 -0.95 10.45 -14.87
CA LYS A 48 -0.37 11.33 -15.88
C LYS A 48 0.74 12.20 -15.31
N GLU A 49 0.59 12.69 -14.08
CA GLU A 49 1.65 13.41 -13.35
C GLU A 49 2.85 12.50 -13.09
N LEU A 50 2.59 11.29 -12.57
CA LEU A 50 3.65 10.30 -12.36
C LEU A 50 4.40 9.99 -13.66
N TRP A 51 3.67 9.83 -14.78
CA TRP A 51 4.31 9.62 -16.07
C TRP A 51 5.17 10.80 -16.51
N TYR A 52 4.69 12.03 -16.32
CA TYR A 52 5.42 13.23 -16.71
C TYR A 52 6.73 13.37 -15.93
N GLU A 53 6.70 13.15 -14.61
CA GLU A 53 7.91 13.18 -13.77
C GLU A 53 8.84 12.01 -14.11
N ALA A 54 8.32 10.79 -14.17
CA ALA A 54 9.14 9.60 -14.41
C ALA A 54 9.77 9.57 -15.81
N LYS A 55 9.16 10.20 -16.81
CA LYS A 55 9.73 10.29 -18.16
C LYS A 55 11.01 11.12 -18.22
N GLN A 56 11.23 12.03 -17.27
CA GLN A 56 12.48 12.81 -17.19
C GLN A 56 13.69 11.92 -16.86
N PHE A 57 13.46 10.82 -16.13
CA PHE A 57 14.49 9.87 -15.71
C PHE A 57 14.47 8.57 -16.54
N VAL A 58 13.32 8.23 -17.13
CA VAL A 58 13.12 7.04 -17.95
C VAL A 58 12.54 7.47 -19.31
N PRO A 59 13.38 7.88 -20.28
CA PRO A 59 12.91 8.46 -21.55
C PRO A 59 11.97 7.57 -22.37
N ASP A 60 12.18 6.24 -22.31
CA ASP A 60 11.38 5.24 -23.03
C ASP A 60 10.08 4.85 -22.30
N LEU A 61 9.72 5.55 -21.21
CA LEU A 61 8.54 5.22 -20.42
C LEU A 61 7.24 5.55 -21.16
N GLY A 62 6.55 4.49 -21.59
CA GLY A 62 5.17 4.58 -22.08
C GLY A 62 4.15 4.76 -20.95
N ILE A 63 3.14 5.60 -21.17
CA ILE A 63 2.03 5.82 -20.22
C ILE A 63 1.31 4.52 -19.83
N ALA A 64 1.18 3.56 -20.77
CA ALA A 64 0.59 2.25 -20.50
C ALA A 64 1.37 1.44 -19.45
N THR A 65 2.69 1.63 -19.34
CA THR A 65 3.50 0.99 -18.30
C THR A 65 3.20 1.57 -16.93
N VAL A 66 2.95 2.88 -16.83
CA VAL A 66 2.54 3.53 -15.59
C VAL A 66 1.18 3.01 -15.13
N TYR A 67 0.19 2.92 -16.02
CA TYR A 67 -1.12 2.34 -15.67
C TYR A 67 -1.03 0.86 -15.23
N ARG A 68 -0.21 0.05 -15.90
CA ARG A 68 -0.01 -1.36 -15.50
C ARG A 68 0.65 -1.47 -14.12
N LEU A 69 1.61 -0.60 -13.82
CA LEU A 69 2.27 -0.57 -12.51
C LEU A 69 1.28 -0.16 -11.40
N ILE A 70 0.51 0.91 -11.61
CA ILE A 70 -0.53 1.36 -10.69
C ILE A 70 -1.55 0.25 -10.44
N LYS A 71 -2.07 -0.37 -11.51
CA LYS A 71 -3.01 -1.49 -11.38
C LYS A 71 -2.41 -2.66 -10.60
N ARG A 72 -1.11 -2.92 -10.75
CA ARG A 72 -0.43 -3.96 -9.97
C ARG A 72 -0.33 -3.59 -8.50
N LEU A 73 0.09 -2.37 -8.19
CA LEU A 73 0.13 -1.83 -6.84
C LEU A 73 -1.25 -1.87 -6.17
N GLU A 74 -2.32 -1.59 -6.91
CA GLU A 74 -3.71 -1.75 -6.41
C GLU A 74 -4.04 -3.22 -6.08
N GLN A 75 -3.69 -4.14 -6.97
CA GLN A 75 -3.97 -5.57 -6.79
C GLN A 75 -3.24 -6.18 -5.58
N ILE A 76 -2.04 -5.69 -5.28
CA ILE A 76 -1.26 -6.14 -4.11
C ILE A 76 -1.54 -5.30 -2.85
N GLY A 77 -2.53 -4.41 -2.91
CA GLY A 77 -2.98 -3.64 -1.76
C GLY A 77 -1.99 -2.59 -1.28
N VAL A 78 -1.16 -2.04 -2.18
CA VAL A 78 -0.23 -0.95 -1.89
C VAL A 78 -0.89 0.43 -2.11
N ILE A 79 -1.73 0.59 -3.14
CA ILE A 79 -2.42 1.86 -3.44
C ILE A 79 -3.90 1.70 -3.74
N SER A 80 -4.66 2.78 -3.58
CA SER A 80 -6.12 2.78 -3.73
C SER A 80 -6.55 3.45 -5.02
N LYS A 81 -7.72 3.05 -5.52
CA LYS A 81 -8.36 3.66 -6.67
C LYS A 81 -8.81 5.11 -6.41
N ALA A 82 -8.84 5.56 -5.14
CA ALA A 82 -9.36 6.85 -4.75
C ALA A 82 -8.32 7.97 -4.98
N ARG A 83 -8.28 8.43 -6.23
CA ARG A 83 -7.95 9.78 -6.74
C ARG A 83 -6.61 10.43 -6.38
N ASN A 84 -5.86 9.93 -5.41
CA ASN A 84 -4.56 10.46 -5.02
C ASN A 84 -3.55 9.31 -5.01
N LEU A 85 -2.51 9.40 -5.84
CA LEU A 85 -1.36 8.49 -5.79
C LEU A 85 -0.52 8.65 -4.51
N GLY A 86 -0.90 9.58 -3.62
CA GLY A 86 -0.30 9.76 -2.30
C GLY A 86 -0.29 8.47 -1.49
N MET A 87 0.85 7.80 -1.48
CA MET A 87 1.10 6.57 -0.75
C MET A 87 1.30 6.88 0.73
N GLN A 88 0.21 7.02 1.49
CA GLN A 88 0.30 6.93 2.94
C GLN A 88 -0.17 5.55 3.38
N LYS A 89 0.74 4.75 3.96
CA LYS A 89 0.38 3.52 4.66
C LYS A 89 -0.50 3.92 5.84
N VAL A 90 -1.80 3.76 5.69
CA VAL A 90 -2.73 3.92 6.81
C VAL A 90 -2.97 2.54 7.40
N GLU A 91 -2.59 2.34 8.65
CA GLU A 91 -2.95 1.12 9.38
C GLU A 91 -4.39 1.29 9.90
N PRO A 92 -5.33 0.42 9.47
CA PRO A 92 -6.71 0.52 9.93
C PRO A 92 -6.77 0.16 11.42
N LYS A 93 -7.44 1.00 12.20
CA LYS A 93 -7.65 0.79 13.63
C LYS A 93 -9.11 0.44 13.87
N LEU A 94 -9.35 -0.46 14.83
CA LEU A 94 -10.71 -0.75 15.27
C LEU A 94 -11.27 0.48 15.98
N GLY A 95 -12.43 0.96 15.53
CA GLY A 95 -13.17 2.01 16.19
C GLY A 95 -13.96 1.50 17.41
N THR A 96 -15.15 2.06 17.60
CA THR A 96 -16.06 1.58 18.64
C THR A 96 -16.90 0.41 18.12
N VAL A 97 -16.99 -0.66 18.91
CA VAL A 97 -17.92 -1.77 18.65
C VAL A 97 -19.06 -1.65 19.64
N THR A 98 -20.28 -1.46 19.13
CA THR A 98 -21.49 -1.29 19.93
C THR A 98 -22.56 -2.31 19.55
N ASP A 99 -23.44 -2.61 20.49
CA ASP A 99 -24.69 -3.32 20.19
C ASP A 99 -25.71 -2.37 19.52
N SER A 100 -26.90 -2.90 19.19
CA SER A 100 -27.98 -2.12 18.58
C SER A 100 -28.56 -1.02 19.48
N LYS A 101 -28.20 -1.00 20.77
CA LYS A 101 -28.59 0.02 21.75
C LYS A 101 -27.46 1.02 22.03
N GLY A 102 -26.34 0.94 21.29
CA GLY A 102 -25.19 1.84 21.45
C GLY A 102 -24.28 1.50 22.63
N ARG A 103 -24.48 0.35 23.30
CA ARG A 103 -23.63 -0.08 24.42
C ARG A 103 -22.34 -0.68 23.88
N ARG A 104 -21.18 -0.26 24.39
CA ARG A 104 -19.88 -0.80 23.98
C ARG A 104 -19.81 -2.30 24.31
N VAL A 105 -19.45 -3.10 23.31
CA VAL A 105 -19.32 -4.56 23.44
C VAL A 105 -17.87 -5.00 23.59
N LEU A 106 -16.93 -4.15 23.16
CA LEU A 106 -15.50 -4.39 23.26
C LEU A 106 -14.79 -3.18 23.86
N ASN A 107 -13.79 -3.45 24.70
CA ASN A 107 -12.93 -2.43 25.26
C ASN A 107 -11.65 -2.29 24.41
N THR A 108 -11.71 -1.42 23.41
CA THR A 108 -10.59 -1.10 22.51
C THR A 108 -9.52 -0.28 23.23
N SER A 109 -8.62 -0.96 23.94
CA SER A 109 -7.45 -0.35 24.59
C SER A 109 -6.19 -0.49 23.74
N ASN A 110 -6.15 -1.47 22.82
CA ASN A 110 -4.94 -1.88 22.12
C ASN A 110 -5.01 -1.62 20.60
N GLN A 111 -3.88 -1.25 20.00
CA GLN A 111 -3.79 -0.97 18.56
C GLN A 111 -3.95 -2.23 17.69
N ASP A 112 -3.58 -3.41 18.20
CA ASP A 112 -3.59 -4.68 17.46
C ASP A 112 -4.91 -5.46 17.54
N GLU A 113 -5.98 -4.83 18.05
CA GLU A 113 -7.24 -5.55 18.30
C GLU A 113 -7.95 -5.92 17.00
N LEU A 114 -7.89 -5.05 15.97
CA LEU A 114 -8.49 -5.33 14.66
C LEU A 114 -7.80 -6.51 13.95
N SER A 115 -6.46 -6.53 13.94
CA SER A 115 -5.68 -7.57 13.27
C SER A 115 -5.91 -8.93 13.94
N ASN A 116 -6.01 -8.96 15.27
CA ASN A 116 -6.32 -10.18 16.02
C ASN A 116 -7.73 -10.69 15.73
N ILE A 117 -8.75 -9.82 15.73
CA ILE A 117 -10.14 -10.23 15.40
C ILE A 117 -10.21 -10.82 14.00
N ILE A 118 -9.57 -10.18 13.02
CA ILE A 118 -9.52 -10.67 11.64
C ILE A 118 -8.76 -12.00 11.57
N LYS A 119 -7.62 -12.13 12.24
CA LYS A 119 -6.86 -13.39 12.31
C LYS A 119 -7.71 -14.53 12.85
N GLN A 120 -8.43 -14.32 13.95
CA GLN A 120 -9.31 -15.34 14.53
C GLN A 120 -10.46 -15.71 13.57
N GLY A 121 -11.05 -14.73 12.87
CA GLY A 121 -12.07 -15.00 11.85
C GLY A 121 -11.54 -15.82 10.67
N LEU A 122 -10.33 -15.53 10.19
CA LEU A 122 -9.69 -16.28 9.10
C LEU A 122 -9.32 -17.71 9.52
N ILE A 123 -8.89 -17.92 10.77
CA ILE A 123 -8.64 -19.26 11.34
C ILE A 123 -9.95 -20.05 11.44
N ALA A 124 -10.99 -19.44 12.00
CA ALA A 124 -12.31 -20.09 12.16
C ALA A 124 -12.92 -20.50 10.81
N ARG A 125 -12.63 -19.74 9.74
CA ARG A 125 -13.02 -20.07 8.37
C ARG A 125 -12.13 -21.15 7.72
N GLY A 126 -10.98 -21.48 8.31
CA GLY A 126 -10.00 -22.41 7.75
C GLY A 126 -9.12 -21.80 6.64
N SER A 127 -9.03 -20.48 6.55
CA SER A 127 -8.21 -19.80 5.53
C SER A 127 -6.73 -19.70 5.90
N ILE A 128 -6.41 -19.64 7.19
CA ILE A 128 -5.05 -19.58 7.73
C ILE A 128 -4.95 -20.43 9.01
N THR A 129 -3.72 -20.63 9.49
CA THR A 129 -3.45 -21.27 10.78
C THR A 129 -3.06 -20.23 11.84
N GLN A 130 -2.99 -20.66 13.11
CA GLN A 130 -2.52 -19.81 14.21
C GLN A 130 -1.08 -19.28 14.03
N PHE A 131 -0.26 -19.98 13.23
CA PHE A 131 1.14 -19.64 13.00
C PHE A 131 1.33 -18.50 11.99
N ASN A 132 0.30 -18.17 11.22
CA ASN A 132 0.38 -17.09 10.24
C ASN A 132 0.33 -15.71 10.92
N ASN A 133 1.13 -14.77 10.40
CA ASN A 133 1.04 -13.37 10.79
C ASN A 133 0.04 -12.65 9.88
N VAL A 134 -0.71 -11.70 10.47
CA VAL A 134 -1.74 -10.94 9.77
C VAL A 134 -1.42 -9.46 9.90
N GLU A 135 -1.08 -8.84 8.77
CA GLU A 135 -0.88 -7.40 8.67
C GLU A 135 -2.04 -6.75 7.92
N LEU A 136 -2.50 -5.61 8.44
CA LEU A 136 -3.57 -4.83 7.83
C LEU A 136 -3.04 -3.55 7.21
N SER A 137 -3.63 -3.16 6.08
CA SER A 137 -3.41 -1.85 5.47
C SER A 137 -4.73 -1.31 4.93
N LEU A 138 -4.93 0.00 5.07
CA LEU A 138 -6.09 0.71 4.55
C LEU A 138 -5.67 1.44 3.29
N VAL A 139 -6.45 1.21 2.24
CA VAL A 139 -6.16 1.67 0.91
C VAL A 139 -7.47 2.19 0.32
N GLY A 140 -7.68 3.50 0.45
CA GLY A 140 -8.95 4.13 0.13
C GLY A 140 -10.02 3.68 1.12
N ASP A 141 -11.07 3.02 0.64
CA ASP A 141 -12.15 2.43 1.44
C ASP A 141 -11.95 0.93 1.71
N LYS A 142 -10.81 0.36 1.31
CA LYS A 142 -10.55 -1.09 1.41
C LYS A 142 -9.51 -1.43 2.46
N ILE A 143 -9.82 -2.43 3.28
CA ILE A 143 -8.84 -3.08 4.15
C ILE A 143 -8.21 -4.25 3.38
N ASN A 144 -6.89 -4.18 3.18
CA ASN A 144 -6.09 -5.27 2.64
C ASN A 144 -5.43 -6.04 3.77
N ILE A 145 -5.41 -7.36 3.61
CA ILE A 145 -4.86 -8.31 4.59
C ILE A 145 -3.66 -9.00 3.94
N THR A 146 -2.48 -8.86 4.53
CA THR A 146 -1.29 -9.61 4.12
C THR A 146 -1.06 -10.75 5.11
N ILE A 147 -0.90 -11.96 4.58
CA ILE A 147 -0.64 -13.17 5.36
C ILE A 147 0.82 -13.55 5.14
N SER A 148 1.58 -13.69 6.23
CA SER A 148 2.98 -14.14 6.21
C SER A 148 3.23 -15.32 7.15
#